data_AF-A0A4Q9BGQ8-F1
#
_entry.id   AF-A0A4Q9BGQ8-F1
#
_cell.length_a   1.000
_cell.length_b   1.000
_cell.length_c   1.000
_cell.angle_alpha   90.00
_cell.angle_beta   90.00
_cell.angle_gamma   90.00
#
_symmetry.space_group_name_H-M   'P 1'
#
loop_
_entity.id
_entity.type
_entity.pdbx_description
1 polymer ?
#
loop_
_entity_poly.entity_id
_entity_poly.type
_entity_poly.pdbx_seq_one_letter_code
_entity_poly.pdbx_strand_id
1 'polypeptide(L)'
;MKKVLMLAGTLALFSFAADKFISMRIAEPTVNYHWNNLNSIKAIADQSNLPHSQVKFIIASIDSLQKDMARTARLDSMVAAPAPAAAPAKKK
;
A
#
# COMPACT_ATOMS: atom_id res chain seq x y z
N MET A 1 12.80 -23.25 38.82
CA MET A 1 12.61 -21.79 38.58
C MET A 1 13.30 -21.29 37.30
N LYS A 2 14.58 -21.59 37.04
CA LYS A 2 15.28 -21.15 35.81
C LYS A 2 14.61 -21.56 34.49
N LYS A 3 14.06 -22.78 34.38
CA LYS A 3 13.40 -23.27 33.16
C LYS A 3 12.09 -22.54 32.82
N VAL A 4 11.35 -22.12 33.85
CA VAL A 4 10.09 -21.35 33.69
C VAL A 4 10.39 -19.93 33.23
N LEU A 5 11.43 -19.31 33.78
CA LEU A 5 11.91 -18.00 33.34
C LEU A 5 12.44 -18.03 31.90
N MET A 6 13.12 -19.09 31.48
CA MET A 6 13.53 -19.24 30.08
C MET A 6 12.33 -19.43 29.14
N LEU A 7 11.34 -20.25 29.53
CA LEU A 7 10.16 -20.46 28.71
C LEU A 7 9.34 -19.17 28.54
N ALA A 8 9.17 -18.42 29.63
CA ALA A 8 8.52 -17.11 29.62
C ALA A 8 9.32 -16.07 28.80
N GLY A 9 10.66 -16.09 28.90
CA GLY A 9 11.54 -15.26 28.08
C GLY A 9 11.42 -15.57 26.58
N THR A 10 11.38 -16.85 26.20
CA THR A 10 11.17 -17.23 24.79
C THR A 10 9.79 -16.84 24.28
N LEU A 11 8.73 -17.02 25.08
CA LEU A 11 7.37 -16.59 24.72
C LEU A 11 7.26 -15.07 24.54
N ALA A 12 7.92 -14.29 25.40
CA ALA A 12 7.97 -12.84 25.28
C ALA A 12 8.68 -12.37 23.99
N LEU A 13 9.75 -13.06 23.58
CA LEU A 13 10.47 -12.73 22.34
C LEU A 13 9.64 -13.01 21.07
N PHE A 14 8.76 -14.02 21.08
CA PHE A 14 7.84 -14.28 19.96
C PHE A 14 6.59 -13.40 19.96
N SER A 15 6.32 -12.67 21.05
CA SER A 15 5.12 -11.82 21.18
C SER A 15 5.17 -10.53 20.32
N PHE A 16 6.33 -10.18 19.77
CA PHE A 16 6.50 -8.99 18.91
C PHE A 16 6.38 -9.28 17.41
N ALA A 17 6.13 -10.53 16.99
CA ALA A 17 6.09 -10.91 15.57
C ALA A 17 4.70 -10.76 14.91
N ALA A 18 3.71 -10.19 15.61
CA ALA A 18 2.32 -10.17 15.17
C ALA A 18 1.78 -8.76 14.92
N ASP A 19 2.58 -7.86 14.33
CA ASP A 19 2.00 -6.75 13.58
C ASP A 19 1.35 -7.35 12.34
N LYS A 20 0.03 -7.59 12.43
CA LYS A 20 -0.79 -8.06 11.34
C LYS A 20 -0.88 -6.93 10.30
N PHE A 21 0.11 -6.85 9.42
CA PHE A 21 0.07 -6.01 8.24
C PHE A 21 -1.08 -6.52 7.36
N ILE A 22 -2.24 -5.86 7.43
CA ILE A 22 -3.30 -6.03 6.44
C ILE A 22 -2.80 -5.33 5.18
N SER A 23 -1.92 -5.99 4.43
CA SER A 23 -1.55 -5.57 3.09
C SER A 23 -2.72 -5.90 2.17
N MET A 24 -3.70 -5.00 2.09
CA MET A 24 -4.65 -5.03 0.99
C MET A 24 -3.88 -4.73 -0.29
N ARG A 25 -3.58 -5.78 -1.07
CA ARG A 25 -3.02 -5.61 -2.41
C ARG A 25 -4.08 -4.96 -3.29
N ILE A 26 -3.81 -3.74 -3.72
CA ILE A 26 -4.75 -2.98 -4.55
C ILE A 26 -4.46 -3.36 -5.99
N ALA A 27 -5.45 -3.90 -6.69
CA ALA A 27 -5.30 -4.24 -8.09
C ALA A 27 -4.92 -2.99 -8.91
N GLU A 28 -3.89 -3.11 -9.76
CA GLU A 28 -3.45 -2.06 -10.69
C GLU A 28 -4.59 -1.35 -11.46
N PRO A 29 -5.65 -2.02 -11.97
CA PRO A 29 -6.76 -1.32 -12.63
C PRO A 29 -7.49 -0.33 -11.71
N THR A 30 -7.57 -0.62 -10.41
CA THR A 30 -8.19 0.27 -9.42
C THR A 30 -7.33 1.51 -9.19
N VAL A 31 -6.00 1.35 -9.10
CA VAL A 31 -5.04 2.46 -9.02
C VAL A 31 -5.15 3.37 -10.25
N ASN A 32 -5.16 2.78 -11.45
CA ASN A 32 -5.27 3.54 -12.69
C ASN A 32 -6.60 4.31 -12.80
N TYR A 33 -7.71 3.71 -12.35
CA TYR A 33 -9.01 4.36 -12.30
C TYR A 33 -9.00 5.60 -11.40
N HIS A 34 -8.47 5.49 -10.18
CA HIS A 34 -8.39 6.62 -9.26
C HIS A 34 -7.41 7.70 -9.74
N TRP A 35 -6.30 7.31 -10.37
CA TRP A 35 -5.35 8.25 -10.96
C TRP A 35 -5.99 9.13 -12.03
N ASN A 36 -6.73 8.51 -12.96
CA ASN A 36 -7.41 9.23 -14.04
C ASN A 36 -8.51 10.15 -13.51
N ASN A 37 -9.29 9.71 -12.53
CA ASN A 37 -10.30 10.56 -11.89
C ASN A 37 -9.68 11.78 -11.19
N LEU A 38 -8.56 11.61 -10.50
CA LEU A 38 -7.84 12.71 -9.85
C LEU A 38 -7.34 13.74 -10.87
N ASN A 39 -6.83 13.30 -12.02
CA ASN A 39 -6.44 14.21 -13.12
C ASN A 39 -7.65 14.98 -13.68
N SER A 40 -8.78 14.31 -13.86
CA SER A 40 -10.02 14.96 -14.31
C SER A 40 -10.50 16.01 -13.32
N ILE A 41 -10.50 15.70 -12.01
CA ILE A 41 -10.91 16.66 -10.97
C ILE A 41 -9.95 17.86 -10.91
N LYS A 42 -8.65 17.65 -11.09
CA LYS A 42 -7.66 18.74 -11.15
C LYS A 42 -7.96 19.70 -12.29
N ALA A 43 -8.22 19.18 -13.49
CA ALA A 43 -8.57 20.00 -14.64
C ALA A 43 -9.88 20.78 -14.44
N ILE A 44 -10.88 20.17 -13.80
CA ILE A 44 -12.14 20.85 -13.46
C ILE A 44 -11.90 21.94 -12.40
N ALA A 45 -11.09 21.66 -11.38
CA ALA A 45 -10.77 22.63 -10.33
C ALA A 45 -10.06 23.87 -10.90
N ASP A 46 -9.13 23.67 -11.85
CA ASP A 46 -8.44 24.77 -12.54
C ASP A 46 -9.38 25.63 -13.41
N GLN A 47 -10.40 25.01 -14.01
CA GLN A 47 -11.39 25.70 -14.84
C GLN A 47 -12.59 26.25 -14.05
N SER A 48 -12.70 25.88 -12.77
CA SER A 48 -13.83 26.27 -11.94
C SER A 48 -13.75 27.73 -11.51
N ASN A 49 -14.90 28.39 -11.38
CA ASN A 49 -14.98 29.76 -10.83
C ASN A 49 -14.88 29.77 -9.29
N LEU A 50 -14.10 28.85 -8.71
CA LEU A 50 -13.87 28.76 -7.28
C LEU A 50 -12.84 29.81 -6.83
N PRO A 51 -12.89 30.26 -5.57
CA PRO A 51 -11.85 31.10 -5.00
C PRO A 51 -10.46 30.47 -5.18
N HIS A 52 -9.47 31.26 -5.59
CA HIS A 52 -8.10 30.77 -5.89
C HIS A 52 -7.47 29.99 -4.72
N SER A 53 -7.79 30.33 -3.47
CA SER A 53 -7.36 29.60 -2.28
C SER A 53 -7.96 28.19 -2.18
N GLN A 54 -9.22 28.01 -2.58
CA GLN A 54 -9.88 26.71 -2.61
C GLN A 54 -9.32 25.83 -3.73
N VAL A 55 -9.08 26.42 -4.91
CA VAL A 55 -8.44 25.72 -6.04
C VAL A 55 -7.05 25.22 -5.64
N LYS A 56 -6.22 26.06 -5.01
CA LYS A 56 -4.90 25.64 -4.50
C LYS A 56 -4.97 24.50 -3.49
N PHE A 57 -5.94 24.56 -2.56
CA PHE A 57 -6.13 23.50 -1.58
C PHE A 57 -6.53 22.18 -2.24
N ILE A 58 -7.45 22.21 -3.21
CA ILE A 58 -7.90 21.04 -3.96
C ILE A 58 -6.73 20.43 -4.75
N ILE A 59 -5.98 21.25 -5.48
CA ILE A 59 -4.82 20.78 -6.26
C ILE A 59 -3.75 20.17 -5.35
N ALA A 60 -3.40 20.83 -4.25
CA ALA A 60 -2.42 20.30 -3.29
C ALA A 60 -2.88 18.96 -2.67
N SER A 61 -4.18 18.82 -2.40
CA SER A 61 -4.76 17.57 -1.92
C SER A 61 -4.70 16.47 -2.96
N ILE A 62 -5.02 16.78 -4.23
CA ILE A 62 -4.91 15.85 -5.36
C ILE A 62 -3.46 15.40 -5.56
N ASP A 63 -2.50 16.32 -5.58
CA ASP A 63 -1.09 16.02 -5.76
C ASP A 63 -0.56 15.13 -4.62
N SER A 64 -1.02 15.35 -3.37
CA SER A 64 -0.71 14.50 -2.23
C SER A 64 -1.28 13.08 -2.39
N LEU A 65 -2.54 12.95 -2.80
CA LEU A 65 -3.19 11.65 -3.03
C LEU A 65 -2.52 10.87 -4.17
N GLN A 66 -2.13 11.56 -5.24
CA GLN A 66 -1.36 10.98 -6.34
C GLN A 66 0.01 10.47 -5.86
N LYS A 67 0.72 11.25 -5.03
CA LYS A 67 2.01 10.86 -4.47
C LYS A 67 1.90 9.64 -3.56
N ASP A 68 0.88 9.57 -2.73
CA ASP A 68 0.62 8.43 -1.85
C ASP A 68 0.28 7.16 -2.66
N MET A 69 -0.60 7.30 -3.66
CA MET A 69 -0.96 6.21 -4.56
C MET A 69 0.24 5.67 -5.34
N ALA A 70 1.13 6.54 -5.83
CA ALA A 70 2.36 6.12 -6.51
C ALA A 70 3.35 5.41 -5.58
N ARG A 71 3.37 5.75 -4.28
CA ARG A 71 4.15 5.02 -3.27
C ARG A 71 3.57 3.64 -3.02
N THR A 72 2.25 3.56 -2.81
CA THR A 72 1.54 2.30 -2.55
C THR A 72 1.64 1.35 -3.75
N ALA A 73 1.46 1.85 -4.97
CA ALA A 73 1.63 1.07 -6.19
C ALA A 73 3.06 0.51 -6.36
N ARG A 74 4.08 1.33 -6.08
CA ARG A 74 5.48 0.87 -6.08
C ARG A 74 5.74 -0.22 -5.05
N LEU A 75 5.17 -0.08 -3.85
CA LEU A 75 5.31 -1.08 -2.79
C LEU A 75 4.69 -2.43 -3.18
N ASP A 76 3.55 -2.43 -3.88
CA ASP A 76 2.93 -3.68 -4.35
C ASP A 76 3.79 -4.36 -5.45
N SER A 77 4.30 -3.60 -6.42
CA SER A 77 5.18 -4.14 -7.47
C SER A 77 6.52 -4.68 -6.94
N MET A 78 7.09 -4.09 -5.89
CA MET A 78 8.36 -4.57 -5.31
C MET A 78 8.20 -5.82 -4.45
N VAL A 79 7.00 -6.13 -3.97
CA VAL A 79 6.69 -7.36 -3.21
C VAL A 79 6.41 -8.55 -4.15
N ALA A 80 6.26 -8.32 -5.46
CA ALA A 80 5.79 -9.31 -6.42
C ALA A 80 6.86 -10.14 -7.16
N ALA A 81 8.16 -10.13 -6.79
CA ALA A 81 9.15 -11.02 -7.43
C ALA A 81 10.30 -11.48 -6.50
N PRO A 82 10.78 -12.75 -6.57
CA PRO A 82 10.14 -13.98 -7.04
C PRO A 82 10.26 -15.14 -6.01
N ALA A 83 9.32 -16.10 -6.04
CA ALA A 83 9.58 -17.46 -5.53
C ALA A 83 9.50 -18.44 -6.71
N PRO A 84 10.62 -19.02 -7.18
CA PRO A 84 10.59 -20.14 -8.11
C PRO A 84 10.39 -21.42 -7.30
N ALA A 85 9.19 -21.96 -7.27
CA ALA A 85 8.92 -23.32 -6.77
C ALA A 85 7.56 -23.79 -7.32
N ALA A 86 7.37 -24.97 -7.86
CA ALA A 86 8.24 -26.11 -8.14
C ALA A 86 7.57 -26.92 -9.27
N ALA A 87 8.37 -27.52 -10.15
CA ALA A 87 7.87 -28.41 -11.19
C ALA A 87 7.15 -29.62 -10.55
N PRO A 88 5.96 -30.04 -11.04
CA PRO A 88 5.25 -31.16 -10.44
C PRO A 88 5.99 -32.47 -10.74
N ALA A 89 6.35 -33.20 -9.68
CA ALA A 89 6.94 -34.53 -9.76
C ALA A 89 5.97 -35.50 -10.45
N LYS A 90 6.39 -36.08 -11.58
CA LYS A 90 5.70 -37.19 -12.23
C LYS A 90 5.69 -38.40 -11.30
N LYS A 91 4.50 -38.81 -10.85
CA LYS A 91 4.30 -40.13 -10.20
C LYS A 91 4.50 -41.22 -11.26
N LYS A 92 5.37 -42.18 -10.94
CA LYS A 92 5.49 -43.49 -11.60
C LYS A 92 4.37 -44.40 -11.13
#